data_AF-A0A7X9DIL8-F1
#
_entry.id   AF-A0A7X9DIL8-F1
#
_cell.length_a   1.000
_cell.length_b   1.000
_cell.length_c   1.000
_cell.angle_alpha   90.00
_cell.angle_beta   90.00
_cell.angle_gamma   90.00
#
_symmetry.space_group_name_H-M   'P 1'
#
loop_
_entity.id
_entity.type
_entity.pdbx_description
1 polymer ?
#
loop_
_entity_poly.entity_id
_entity_poly.type
_entity_poly.pdbx_seq_one_letter_code
_entity_poly.pdbx_strand_id
1 'polypeptide(L)'
;AAIVILEACGLGVLGIVAGIVITYLLVAITATTGINFAFYSESMRVWGTGTTIYPFLTATNSIVATAIVLLNTIVASLYPAYKAAKIKPIDALHFI
;
A
#
# COMPACT_ATOMS: atom_id res chain seq x y z
N ALA A 1 11.77 22.19 3.62
CA ALA A 1 11.92 20.92 2.86
C ALA A 1 11.98 19.70 3.77
N ALA A 2 12.97 19.61 4.66
CA ALA A 2 13.21 18.41 5.48
C ALA A 2 12.00 17.96 6.33
N ILE A 3 11.27 18.89 6.93
CA ILE A 3 10.11 18.55 7.76
C ILE A 3 8.97 17.89 6.96
N VAL A 4 8.73 18.33 5.73
CA VAL A 4 7.69 17.75 4.86
C VAL A 4 8.02 16.31 4.48
N ILE A 5 9.30 16.02 4.25
CA ILE A 5 9.77 14.66 3.96
C ILE A 5 9.63 13.79 5.21
N LEU A 6 9.99 14.31 6.40
CA LEU A 6 9.88 13.56 7.65
C LEU A 6 8.43 13.20 7.99
N GLU A 7 7.51 14.16 7.86
CA GLU A 7 6.07 13.94 8.06
C GLU A 7 5.52 12.89 7.07
N ALA A 8 5.90 13.01 5.79
CA ALA A 8 5.49 12.05 4.77
C ALA A 8 6.02 10.63 5.05
N CYS A 9 7.28 10.51 5.49
CA CYS A 9 7.84 9.23 5.92
C CYS A 9 7.12 8.68 7.16
N GLY A 10 6.78 9.52 8.15
CA GLY A 10 6.02 9.11 9.33
C GLY A 10 4.66 8.54 8.97
N LEU A 11 3.91 9.24 8.11
CA LEU A 11 2.63 8.75 7.58
C LEU A 11 2.81 7.49 6.74
N GLY A 12 3.89 7.37 5.97
CA GLY A 12 4.23 6.18 5.20
C GLY A 12 4.42 4.95 6.08
N VAL A 13 5.18 5.08 7.17
CA VAL A 13 5.41 3.98 8.13
C VAL A 13 4.10 3.54 8.79
N LEU A 14 3.28 4.51 9.24
CA LEU A 14 1.97 4.19 9.82
C LEU A 14 1.05 3.48 8.82
N GLY A 15 1.04 3.94 7.56
CA GLY A 15 0.30 3.31 6.48
C GLY A 15 0.76 1.88 6.18
N ILE A 16 2.07 1.62 6.21
CA ILE A 16 2.63 0.27 6.05
C ILE A 16 2.18 -0.64 7.17
N VAL A 17 2.30 -0.20 8.43
CA VAL A 17 1.88 -1.02 9.59
C VAL A 17 0.39 -1.34 9.51
N ALA A 18 -0.45 -0.34 9.27
CA ALA A 18 -1.89 -0.54 9.12
C ALA A 18 -2.22 -1.47 7.93
N GLY A 19 -1.56 -1.27 6.78
CA GLY A 19 -1.77 -2.08 5.59
C GLY A 19 -1.38 -3.55 5.78
N ILE A 20 -0.27 -3.82 6.48
CA ILE A 20 0.14 -5.19 6.82
C ILE A 20 -0.91 -5.84 7.73
N VAL A 21 -1.34 -5.15 8.78
CA VAL A 21 -2.36 -5.68 9.71
C VAL A 21 -3.66 -6.02 8.99
N ILE A 22 -4.15 -5.11 8.14
CA ILE A 22 -5.38 -5.33 7.35
C ILE A 22 -5.19 -6.51 6.39
N THR A 23 -4.05 -6.58 5.70
CA THR A 23 -3.75 -7.67 4.76
C THR A 23 -3.73 -9.02 5.46
N TYR A 24 -3.05 -9.14 6.60
CA TYR A 24 -3.01 -10.39 7.38
C TYR A 24 -4.40 -10.79 7.85
N LEU A 25 -5.20 -9.84 8.33
CA LEU A 25 -6.57 -10.11 8.77
C LEU A 25 -7.44 -10.63 7.63
N LEU A 26 -7.40 -9.97 6.47
CA LEU A 26 -8.16 -10.38 5.28
C LEU A 26 -7.72 -11.77 4.82
N VAL A 27 -6.42 -12.02 4.68
CA VAL A 27 -5.91 -13.33 4.27
C VAL A 27 -6.28 -14.40 5.30
N ALA A 28 -6.22 -14.14 6.60
CA ALA A 28 -6.61 -15.12 7.61
C ALA A 28 -8.09 -15.52 7.50
N ILE A 29 -8.98 -14.55 7.28
CA ILE A 29 -10.41 -14.81 7.06
C ILE A 29 -10.58 -15.63 5.78
N THR A 30 -10.00 -15.16 4.66
CA THR A 30 -10.20 -15.76 3.35
C THR A 30 -9.49 -17.10 3.18
N ALA A 31 -8.41 -17.35 3.92
CA ALA A 31 -7.73 -18.64 3.95
C ALA A 31 -8.56 -19.73 4.65
N THR A 32 -9.51 -19.36 5.52
CA THR A 32 -10.40 -20.32 6.18
C THR A 32 -11.74 -20.46 5.46
N THR A 33 -12.32 -19.37 4.95
CA THR A 33 -13.60 -19.41 4.24
C THR A 33 -13.46 -19.81 2.77
N GLY A 34 -12.29 -19.58 2.17
CA GLY A 34 -12.06 -19.75 0.74
C GLY A 34 -12.79 -18.69 -0.10
N ILE A 35 -12.21 -18.31 -1.22
CA ILE A 35 -12.86 -17.45 -2.21
C ILE A 35 -13.63 -18.34 -3.18
N ASN A 36 -14.96 -18.24 -3.16
CA ASN A 36 -15.82 -19.02 -4.03
C ASN A 36 -15.98 -18.34 -5.41
N PHE A 37 -15.51 -19.04 -6.45
CA PHE A 37 -15.58 -18.67 -7.87
C PHE A 37 -16.61 -19.52 -8.64
N ALA A 38 -17.63 -20.08 -7.99
CA ALA A 38 -18.65 -20.90 -8.66
C ALA A 38 -19.36 -20.17 -9.81
N PHE A 39 -19.50 -18.84 -9.71
CA PHE A 39 -20.04 -18.01 -10.79
C PHE A 39 -19.17 -18.05 -12.07
N TYR A 40 -17.87 -18.33 -11.95
CA TYR A 40 -16.90 -18.45 -13.05
C TYR A 40 -16.45 -19.91 -13.28
N SER A 41 -17.32 -20.86 -12.96
CA SER A 41 -17.03 -22.31 -13.02
C SER A 41 -16.51 -22.78 -14.38
N GLU A 42 -17.01 -22.25 -15.49
CA GLU A 42 -16.53 -22.59 -16.83
C GLU A 42 -15.06 -22.19 -17.03
N SER A 43 -14.68 -20.98 -16.61
CA SER A 43 -13.30 -20.48 -16.67
C SER A 43 -12.37 -21.27 -15.76
N MET A 44 -12.84 -21.64 -14.56
CA MET A 44 -12.05 -22.46 -13.62
C MET A 44 -11.87 -23.90 -14.12
N ARG A 45 -12.87 -24.45 -14.82
CA ARG A 45 -12.77 -25.77 -15.47
C ARG A 45 -11.72 -25.79 -16.58
N VAL A 46 -11.64 -24.72 -17.39
CA VAL A 46 -10.58 -24.58 -18.42
C VAL A 46 -9.20 -24.51 -17.79
N TRP A 47 -9.08 -23.90 -16.62
CA TRP A 47 -7.84 -23.85 -15.83
C TRP A 47 -7.57 -25.14 -15.03
N GLY A 48 -8.45 -26.14 -15.10
CA GLY A 48 -8.31 -27.41 -14.37
C GLY A 48 -8.34 -27.27 -12.85
N THR A 49 -8.85 -26.15 -12.32
CA THR A 49 -8.85 -25.84 -10.89
C THR A 49 -10.25 -25.93 -10.30
N GLY A 50 -10.33 -26.21 -9.00
CA GLY A 50 -11.58 -26.18 -8.25
C GLY A 50 -12.19 -24.78 -8.19
N THR A 51 -13.49 -24.70 -7.88
CA THR A 51 -14.23 -23.43 -7.79
C THR A 51 -13.90 -22.62 -6.53
N THR A 52 -13.03 -23.09 -5.64
CA THR A 52 -12.66 -22.39 -4.40
C THR A 52 -11.15 -22.19 -4.32
N ILE A 53 -10.72 -20.95 -4.12
CA ILE A 53 -9.30 -20.57 -4.02
C ILE A 53 -8.98 -20.10 -2.60
N TYR A 54 -7.93 -20.67 -2.00
CA TYR A 54 -7.44 -20.29 -0.69
C TYR A 54 -6.19 -19.43 -0.84
N PRO A 55 -6.25 -18.12 -0.53
CA PRO A 55 -5.06 -17.27 -0.60
C PRO A 55 -4.06 -17.66 0.48
N PHE A 56 -2.78 -17.61 0.15
CA PHE A 56 -1.68 -17.77 1.09
C PHE A 56 -0.77 -16.53 1.02
N LEU A 57 -0.22 -16.14 2.16
CA LEU A 57 0.69 -15.01 2.26
C LEU A 57 2.08 -15.50 2.62
N THR A 58 3.04 -15.26 1.73
CA THR A 58 4.46 -15.54 1.96
C THR A 58 5.14 -14.29 2.51
N ALA A 59 6.12 -14.47 3.41
CA ALA A 59 6.93 -13.36 3.95
C ALA A 59 7.56 -12.48 2.84
N THR A 60 7.99 -13.09 1.74
CA THR A 60 8.53 -12.39 0.57
C THR A 60 7.54 -11.36 0.00
N ASN A 61 6.25 -11.69 -0.10
CA ASN A 61 5.23 -10.78 -0.62
C ASN A 61 5.09 -9.54 0.27
N SER A 62 5.08 -9.73 1.60
CA SER A 62 5.01 -8.62 2.56
C SER A 62 6.25 -7.73 2.50
N ILE A 63 7.45 -8.30 2.37
CA ILE A 63 8.71 -7.55 2.28
C ILE A 63 8.75 -6.72 0.99
N VAL A 64 8.42 -7.34 -0.14
CA VAL A 64 8.41 -6.65 -1.45
C VAL A 64 7.39 -5.52 -1.46
N ALA A 65 6.17 -5.77 -0.97
CA ALA A 65 5.14 -4.73 -0.88
C ALA A 65 5.59 -3.56 0.02
N THR A 66 6.20 -3.86 1.16
CA THR A 66 6.73 -2.83 2.07
C THR A 66 7.81 -1.99 1.42
N ALA A 67 8.76 -2.63 0.72
CA ALA A 67 9.82 -1.94 0.00
C ALA A 67 9.26 -1.02 -1.10
N ILE A 68 8.29 -1.49 -1.87
CA ILE A 68 7.62 -0.70 -2.91
C ILE A 68 6.94 0.53 -2.30
N VAL A 69 6.19 0.36 -1.20
CA VAL A 69 5.48 1.46 -0.54
C VAL A 69 6.46 2.49 0.02
N LEU A 70 7.54 2.07 0.69
CA LEU A 70 8.57 2.97 1.20
C LEU A 70 9.21 3.80 0.08
N LEU A 71 9.61 3.16 -1.01
CA LEU A 71 10.17 3.85 -2.16
C LEU A 71 9.17 4.85 -2.75
N ASN A 72 7.91 4.44 -2.89
CA ASN A 72 6.85 5.30 -3.42
C ASN A 72 6.59 6.50 -2.50
N THR A 73 6.58 6.33 -1.17
CA THR A 73 6.43 7.44 -0.21
C THR A 73 7.57 8.44 -0.36
N ILE A 74 8.80 7.97 -0.47
CA ILE A 74 9.97 8.85 -0.66
C ILE A 74 9.81 9.63 -1.97
N VAL A 75 9.59 8.93 -3.09
CA VAL A 75 9.43 9.56 -4.41
C VAL A 75 8.28 10.57 -4.43
N ALA A 76 7.12 10.20 -3.88
CA ALA A 76 5.95 11.05 -3.84
C ALA A 76 6.15 12.31 -2.97
N SER A 77 6.93 12.21 -1.88
CA SER A 77 7.20 13.34 -0.98
C SER A 77 8.25 14.33 -1.52
N LEU A 78 9.11 13.93 -2.47
CA LEU A 78 10.16 14.77 -3.01
C LEU A 78 9.61 15.98 -3.79
N TYR A 79 8.58 15.79 -4.61
CA TYR A 79 7.96 16.88 -5.37
C TYR A 79 7.38 18.00 -4.48
N PRO A 80 6.49 17.73 -3.50
CA PRO A 80 5.96 18.76 -2.62
C PRO A 80 7.05 19.36 -1.73
N ALA A 81 8.05 18.57 -1.28
CA ALA A 81 9.15 19.08 -0.48
C ALA A 81 10.03 20.08 -1.25
N TYR A 82 10.31 19.81 -2.53
CA TYR A 82 11.02 20.74 -3.41
C TYR A 82 10.20 22.00 -3.67
N LYS A 83 8.90 21.84 -3.96
CA LYS A 83 7.98 22.98 -4.15
C LYS A 83 7.94 23.87 -2.91
N ALA A 84 7.82 23.29 -1.72
CA ALA A 84 7.81 24.02 -0.45
C ALA A 84 9.13 24.74 -0.15
N ALA A 85 10.26 24.19 -0.56
CA ALA A 85 11.58 24.82 -0.37
C ALA A 85 11.75 26.11 -1.17
N LYS A 86 11.02 26.26 -2.27
CA LYS A 86 11.17 27.35 -3.24
C LYS A 86 10.20 28.51 -3.02
N ILE A 87 9.30 28.41 -2.04
CA ILE A 87 8.34 29.47 -1.69
C ILE A 87 9.10 30.61 -1.00
N LYS A 88 8.94 31.84 -1.51
CA LYS A 88 9.54 33.02 -0.88
C LYS A 88 8.83 33.30 0.44
N PRO A 89 9.54 33.59 1.55
CA PRO A 89 8.93 33.82 2.85
C PRO A 89 7.87 34.94 2.85
N ILE A 90 8.08 35.98 2.04
CA ILE A 90 7.15 37.12 1.94
C ILE A 90 5.84 36.75 1.25
N ASP A 91 5.87 35.88 0.24
CA ASP A 91 4.68 35.39 -0.45
C ASP A 91 3.89 34.42 0.43
N ALA A 92 4.55 33.70 1.34
CA ALA A 92 3.91 32.80 2.29
C ALA A 92 3.15 33.56 3.39
N LEU A 93 3.60 34.76 3.76
CA LEU A 93 2.98 35.59 4.81
C LEU A 93 1.76 36.39 4.33
N HIS A 94 1.67 36.69 3.03
CA HIS A 94 0.52 37.39 2.45
C HIS A 94 -0.69 36.49 2.18
N PHE A 95 -0.54 35.17 2.30
CA PHE A 95 -1.61 34.21 2.04
C PHE A 95 -2.43 33.86 3.30
N ILE A 96 -2.25 34.59 4.40
CA ILE A 96 -2.89 34.40 5.70
C ILE A 96 -4.01 35.42 5.90
#